data_AF-A0A934IDR6-F1
#
_entry.id   AF-A0A934IDR6-F1
#
_cell.length_a   1.000
_cell.length_b   1.000
_cell.length_c   1.000
_cell.angle_alpha   90.00
_cell.angle_beta   90.00
_cell.angle_gamma   90.00
#
_symmetry.space_group_name_H-M   'P 1'
#
loop_
_entity.id
_entity.type
_entity.pdbx_description
1 polymer ?
#
loop_
_entity_poly.entity_id
_entity_poly.type
_entity_poly.pdbx_seq_one_letter_code
_entity_poly.pdbx_strand_id
1 'polypeptide(L)'
;MIPRFLERLFTRRRPAPAAPPVEPDPATGWIAAVDPLMDEHYYLKKNPHVRSLDQSPAEHYVKEGWKSGADPAPWFSTSRYLTINRDVAAGEMPPFAHYALYGRREGRTIAPTDDLVPSPSPIASGAPAPQVSQDLLKLREREMLNGVEFAAVYAERRLSRLG
;
A
#
# COMPACT_ATOMS: atom_id res chain seq x y z
N MET A 1 57.22 45.54 29.44
CA MET A 1 56.75 44.56 30.44
C MET A 1 55.24 44.41 30.25
N ILE A 2 54.75 43.22 29.86
CA ILE A 2 53.31 42.86 29.73
C ILE A 2 53.07 41.67 30.67
N PRO A 3 51.96 41.57 31.44
CA PRO A 3 50.87 40.65 31.04
C PRO A 3 49.43 41.09 31.46
N ARG A 4 48.45 40.95 30.54
CA ARG A 4 47.36 39.93 30.42
C ARG A 4 46.05 40.27 31.18
N PHE A 5 44.96 40.60 30.47
CA PHE A 5 43.88 39.69 30.00
C PHE A 5 43.12 39.04 31.18
N LEU A 6 41.81 39.27 31.38
CA LEU A 6 40.73 38.70 30.54
C LEU A 6 39.40 39.43 30.79
N GLU A 7 38.87 40.08 29.75
CA GLU A 7 37.43 40.29 29.65
C GLU A 7 36.75 38.94 29.38
N ARG A 8 35.78 38.63 30.24
CA ARG A 8 34.94 37.43 30.15
C ARG A 8 33.93 37.64 29.03
N LEU A 9 34.30 37.27 27.80
CA LEU A 9 33.35 37.12 26.70
C LEU A 9 32.40 35.95 27.02
N PHE A 10 31.27 36.23 27.66
CA PHE A 10 30.12 35.34 27.64
C PHE A 10 29.49 35.43 26.24
N THR A 11 30.07 34.73 25.27
CA THR A 11 29.36 34.39 24.03
C THR A 11 28.18 33.50 24.41
N ARG A 12 27.00 34.10 24.61
CA ARG A 12 25.74 33.34 24.63
C ARG A 12 25.64 32.63 23.28
N ARG A 13 25.95 31.33 23.26
CA ARG A 13 25.65 30.49 22.10
C ARG A 13 24.15 30.61 21.88
N ARG A 14 23.76 31.18 20.74
CA ARG A 14 22.37 31.14 20.27
C ARG A 14 21.98 29.65 20.23
N PRO A 15 20.92 29.21 20.95
CA PRO A 15 20.48 27.83 20.82
C PRO A 15 20.21 27.56 19.34
N ALA A 16 20.65 26.41 18.85
CA ALA A 16 20.32 25.96 17.50
C ALA A 16 18.80 26.06 17.33
N PRO A 17 18.29 26.46 16.15
CA PRO A 17 16.86 26.41 15.90
C PRO A 17 16.36 25.01 16.26
N ALA A 18 15.25 24.93 16.98
CA ALA A 18 14.60 23.65 17.23
C ALA A 18 14.44 22.95 15.88
N ALA A 19 14.81 21.66 15.79
CA ALA A 19 14.54 20.89 14.59
C ALA A 19 13.05 21.08 14.25
N PRO A 20 12.69 21.24 12.96
CA PRO A 20 11.29 21.33 12.57
C PRO A 20 10.53 20.15 13.20
N PRO A 21 9.25 20.33 13.58
CA PRO A 21 8.45 19.20 14.04
C PRO A 21 8.60 18.06 13.04
N VAL A 22 8.89 16.85 13.54
CA VAL A 22 8.96 15.66 12.69
C VAL A 22 7.55 15.44 12.17
N GLU A 23 7.26 16.00 10.99
CA GLU A 23 6.05 15.70 10.22
C GLU A 23 5.96 14.17 10.12
N PRO A 24 4.80 13.55 10.42
CA PRO A 24 4.68 12.11 10.31
C PRO A 24 5.02 11.68 8.89
N ASP A 25 5.90 10.69 8.75
CA ASP A 25 6.30 10.14 7.46
C ASP A 25 5.04 9.81 6.64
N PRO A 26 4.86 10.39 5.44
CA PRO A 26 3.68 10.14 4.60
C PRO A 26 3.48 8.65 4.32
N ALA A 27 4.54 7.84 4.37
CA ALA A 27 4.44 6.39 4.26
C ALA A 27 3.50 5.78 5.30
N THR A 28 3.41 6.34 6.53
CA THR A 28 2.50 5.85 7.58
C THR A 28 1.04 5.89 7.12
N GLY A 29 0.62 7.01 6.50
CA GLY A 29 -0.73 7.15 5.96
C GLY A 29 -0.98 6.22 4.77
N TRP A 30 0.03 6.00 3.93
CA TRP A 30 -0.06 5.11 2.78
C TRP A 30 -0.15 3.64 3.20
N ILE A 31 0.62 3.22 4.22
CA ILE A 31 0.58 1.87 4.78
C ILE A 31 -0.83 1.59 5.32
N ALA A 32 -1.39 2.49 6.13
CA ALA A 32 -2.74 2.35 6.67
C ALA A 32 -3.83 2.26 5.59
N ALA A 33 -3.62 2.89 4.43
CA ALA A 33 -4.54 2.81 3.30
C ALA A 33 -4.40 1.51 2.48
N VAL A 34 -3.19 0.97 2.38
CA VAL A 34 -2.85 -0.23 1.61
C VAL A 34 -3.20 -1.51 2.35
N ASP A 35 -2.84 -1.58 3.63
CA ASP A 35 -2.91 -2.80 4.45
C ASP A 35 -4.29 -3.51 4.39
N PRO A 36 -5.43 -2.82 4.53
CA PRO A 36 -6.75 -3.48 4.54
C PRO A 36 -7.18 -4.07 3.19
N LEU A 37 -6.52 -3.67 2.09
CA LEU A 37 -6.86 -4.05 0.71
C LEU A 37 -5.85 -5.02 0.11
N MET A 38 -4.67 -5.13 0.71
CA MET A 38 -3.60 -6.00 0.22
C MET A 38 -3.99 -7.47 0.40
N ASP A 39 -3.58 -8.31 -0.55
CA ASP A 39 -3.58 -9.76 -0.37
C ASP A 39 -2.18 -10.19 0.07
N GLU A 40 -1.96 -10.24 1.39
CA GLU A 40 -0.66 -10.59 1.99
C GLU A 40 -0.16 -11.95 1.49
N HIS A 41 -1.03 -12.96 1.38
CA HIS A 41 -0.60 -14.27 0.92
C HIS A 41 -0.13 -14.20 -0.54
N TYR A 42 -0.89 -13.55 -1.42
CA TYR A 42 -0.50 -13.34 -2.80
C TYR A 42 0.83 -12.58 -2.88
N TYR A 43 0.95 -11.50 -2.11
CA TYR A 43 2.12 -10.63 -2.11
C TYR A 43 3.39 -11.37 -1.66
N LEU A 44 3.33 -12.10 -0.54
CA LEU A 44 4.45 -12.88 -0.02
C LEU A 44 4.78 -14.10 -0.87
N LYS A 45 3.83 -14.63 -1.64
CA LYS A 45 4.10 -15.68 -2.62
C LYS A 45 4.92 -15.15 -3.79
N LYS A 46 4.64 -13.92 -4.23
CA LYS A 46 5.37 -13.24 -5.32
C LYS A 46 6.69 -12.61 -4.86
N ASN A 47 6.77 -12.21 -3.60
CA ASN A 47 7.91 -11.52 -3.00
C ASN A 47 8.40 -12.31 -1.76
N PRO A 48 8.93 -13.54 -1.92
CA PRO A 48 9.26 -14.41 -0.79
C PRO A 48 10.35 -13.85 0.12
N HIS A 49 11.23 -12.99 -0.39
CA HIS A 49 12.30 -12.32 0.38
C HIS A 49 11.73 -11.43 1.49
N VAL A 50 10.52 -10.89 1.32
CA VAL A 50 9.87 -10.01 2.30
C VAL A 50 9.63 -10.73 3.63
N ARG A 51 9.46 -12.06 3.61
CA ARG A 51 9.31 -12.87 4.84
C ARG A 51 10.53 -12.83 5.76
N SER A 52 11.69 -12.44 5.23
CA SER A 52 12.94 -12.34 5.99
C SER A 52 13.26 -10.92 6.44
N LEU A 53 12.42 -9.95 6.07
CA LEU A 53 12.57 -8.55 6.48
C LEU A 53 11.81 -8.29 7.78
N ASP A 54 12.29 -7.32 8.56
CA ASP A 54 11.56 -6.77 9.71
C ASP A 54 10.55 -5.71 9.24
N GLN A 55 9.71 -6.07 8.27
CA GLN A 55 8.72 -5.18 7.64
C GLN A 55 7.45 -5.97 7.31
N SER A 56 6.29 -5.33 7.47
CA SER A 56 5.04 -5.89 6.95
C SER A 56 5.02 -5.88 5.40
N PRO A 57 4.21 -6.73 4.75
CA PRO A 57 3.99 -6.69 3.30
C PRO A 57 3.56 -5.30 2.80
N ALA A 58 2.68 -4.62 3.54
CA ALA A 58 2.21 -3.28 3.21
C ALA A 58 3.35 -2.24 3.31
N GLU A 59 4.18 -2.31 4.35
CA GLU A 59 5.37 -1.48 4.49
C GLU A 59 6.36 -1.68 3.34
N HIS A 60 6.69 -2.94 3.04
CA HIS A 60 7.60 -3.26 1.95
C HIS A 60 7.04 -2.73 0.62
N TYR A 61 5.73 -2.94 0.35
CA TYR A 61 5.10 -2.42 -0.86
C TYR A 61 5.24 -0.91 -0.96
N VAL A 62 4.87 -0.17 0.09
CA VAL A 62 4.87 1.30 0.12
C VAL A 62 6.28 1.88 -0.06
N LYS A 63 7.28 1.29 0.60
CA LYS A 63 8.66 1.80 0.58
C LYS A 63 9.40 1.44 -0.71
N GLU A 64 9.20 0.21 -1.19
CA GLU A 64 10.07 -0.41 -2.19
C GLU A 64 9.30 -1.15 -3.28
N GLY A 65 8.35 -2.00 -2.91
CA GLY A 65 7.74 -2.97 -3.81
C GLY A 65 7.07 -2.36 -5.04
N TRP A 66 6.36 -1.23 -4.89
CA TRP A 66 5.69 -0.60 -6.04
C TRP A 66 6.66 -0.05 -7.08
N LYS A 67 7.87 0.37 -6.68
CA LYS A 67 8.91 0.88 -7.59
C LYS A 67 9.48 -0.23 -8.46
N SER A 68 9.49 -1.45 -7.93
CA SER A 68 9.86 -2.67 -8.66
C SER A 68 8.68 -3.27 -9.43
N GLY A 69 7.53 -2.60 -9.48
CA GLY A 69 6.33 -3.07 -10.16
C GLY A 69 5.64 -4.26 -9.48
N ALA A 70 5.88 -4.51 -8.19
CA ALA A 70 5.21 -5.56 -7.46
C ALA A 70 3.70 -5.31 -7.42
N ASP A 71 2.90 -6.37 -7.53
CA ASP A 71 1.45 -6.27 -7.47
C ASP A 71 0.96 -6.60 -6.05
N PRO A 72 0.20 -5.70 -5.39
CA PRO A 72 -0.22 -5.86 -4.00
C PRO A 72 -1.36 -6.88 -3.84
N ALA A 73 -2.10 -7.14 -4.92
CA ALA A 73 -3.21 -8.07 -4.93
C ALA A 73 -3.45 -8.56 -6.37
N PRO A 74 -4.01 -9.77 -6.57
CA PRO A 74 -4.20 -10.32 -7.92
C PRO A 74 -5.16 -9.48 -8.78
N TRP A 75 -6.05 -8.73 -8.15
CA TRP A 75 -7.02 -7.84 -8.81
C TRP A 75 -6.48 -6.44 -9.12
N PHE A 76 -5.25 -6.11 -8.73
CA PHE A 76 -4.62 -4.81 -8.98
C PHE A 76 -3.20 -4.98 -9.54
N SER A 77 -3.02 -4.60 -10.80
CA SER A 77 -1.70 -4.49 -11.40
C SER A 77 -1.13 -3.07 -11.23
N THR A 78 -0.03 -2.97 -10.48
CA THR A 78 0.73 -1.73 -10.25
C THR A 78 1.18 -1.12 -11.59
N SER A 79 1.80 -1.93 -12.44
CA SER A 79 2.35 -1.46 -13.72
C SER A 79 1.26 -0.97 -14.68
N ARG A 80 0.12 -1.68 -14.76
CA ARG A 80 -1.02 -1.24 -15.60
C ARG A 80 -1.65 0.04 -15.06
N TYR A 81 -1.80 0.15 -13.73
CA TYR A 81 -2.35 1.34 -13.12
C TYR A 81 -1.49 2.58 -13.40
N LEU A 82 -0.16 2.47 -13.30
CA LEU A 82 0.76 3.56 -13.61
C LEU A 82 0.79 3.91 -15.10
N THR A 83 0.60 2.93 -15.98
CA THR A 83 0.53 3.16 -17.44
C THR A 83 -0.68 4.03 -17.81
N ILE A 84 -1.83 3.76 -17.17
CA ILE A 84 -3.09 4.48 -17.41
C ILE A 84 -3.07 5.85 -16.72
N ASN A 85 -2.54 5.93 -15.50
CA ASN A 85 -2.58 7.13 -14.65
C ASN A 85 -1.21 7.81 -14.61
N ARG A 86 -0.87 8.53 -15.68
CA ARG A 86 0.46 9.15 -15.84
C ARG A 86 0.76 10.23 -14.79
N ASP A 87 -0.28 10.85 -14.25
CA ASP A 87 -0.19 11.79 -13.12
C ASP A 87 0.30 11.09 -11.84
N VAL A 88 -0.19 9.88 -11.58
CA VAL A 88 0.27 9.06 -10.45
C VAL A 88 1.69 8.56 -10.71
N ALA A 89 2.01 8.17 -11.95
CA ALA A 89 3.36 7.74 -12.33
C ALA A 89 4.42 8.85 -12.24
N ALA A 90 4.01 10.11 -12.38
CA ALA A 90 4.91 11.26 -12.20
C ALA A 90 5.08 11.65 -10.72
N GLY A 91 4.27 11.09 -9.81
CA GLY A 91 4.34 11.37 -8.38
C GLY A 91 5.17 10.35 -7.59
N GLU A 92 5.27 10.58 -6.29
CA GLU A 92 5.98 9.68 -5.35
C GLU A 92 5.03 8.81 -4.51
N MET A 93 3.71 8.99 -4.68
CA MET A 93 2.70 8.22 -3.97
C MET A 93 2.59 6.79 -4.55
N PRO A 94 2.63 5.75 -3.70
CA PRO A 94 2.42 4.38 -4.16
C PRO A 94 1.07 4.24 -4.87
N PRO A 95 0.99 3.60 -6.05
CA PRO A 95 -0.22 3.55 -6.88
C PRO A 95 -1.39 2.86 -6.18
N PHE A 96 -1.13 1.83 -5.38
CA PHE A 96 -2.19 1.18 -4.60
C PHE A 96 -2.69 2.06 -3.45
N ALA A 97 -1.82 2.85 -2.82
CA ALA A 97 -2.22 3.85 -1.84
C ALA A 97 -3.03 4.98 -2.51
N HIS A 98 -2.61 5.45 -3.69
CA HIS A 98 -3.37 6.42 -4.48
C HIS A 98 -4.77 5.90 -4.81
N TYR A 99 -4.87 4.65 -5.28
CA TYR A 99 -6.16 4.02 -5.55
C TYR A 99 -7.02 3.95 -4.28
N ALA A 100 -6.45 3.50 -3.17
CA ALA A 100 -7.14 3.39 -1.90
C ALA A 100 -7.69 4.74 -1.41
N LEU A 101 -6.91 5.81 -1.49
CA LEU A 101 -7.25 7.13 -0.93
C LEU A 101 -8.10 7.98 -1.88
N TYR A 102 -7.79 7.98 -3.17
CA TYR A 102 -8.35 8.89 -4.17
C TYR A 102 -8.95 8.16 -5.37
N GLY A 103 -8.17 7.27 -5.99
CA GLY A 103 -8.52 6.67 -7.28
C GLY A 103 -9.87 5.96 -7.28
N ARG A 104 -10.24 5.31 -6.17
CA ARG A 104 -11.59 4.75 -5.99
C ARG A 104 -12.68 5.81 -6.12
N ARG A 105 -12.57 6.94 -5.42
CA ARG A 105 -13.57 8.01 -5.42
C ARG A 105 -13.62 8.76 -6.76
N GLU A 106 -12.48 8.84 -7.43
CA GLU A 106 -12.33 9.44 -8.77
C GLU A 106 -12.82 8.53 -9.91
N GLY A 107 -13.11 7.25 -9.64
CA GLY A 107 -13.51 6.29 -10.67
C GLY A 107 -12.35 5.85 -11.57
N ARG A 108 -11.11 5.89 -11.07
CA ARG A 108 -9.94 5.41 -11.82
C ARG A 108 -10.07 3.91 -12.07
N THR A 109 -9.90 3.51 -13.33
CA THR A 109 -9.92 2.11 -13.74
C THR A 109 -8.72 1.36 -13.18
N ILE A 110 -8.95 0.13 -12.73
CA ILE A 110 -7.92 -0.84 -12.36
C ILE A 110 -7.94 -2.01 -13.35
N ALA A 111 -6.80 -2.67 -13.48
CA ALA A 111 -6.69 -3.89 -14.26
C ALA A 111 -6.12 -4.99 -13.36
N PRO A 112 -6.59 -6.23 -13.51
CA PRO A 112 -6.02 -7.34 -12.77
C PRO A 112 -4.62 -7.68 -13.26
N THR A 113 -3.90 -8.43 -12.43
CA THR A 113 -2.63 -9.08 -12.80
C THR A 113 -2.89 -10.24 -13.76
N ASP A 114 -1.86 -10.70 -14.47
CA ASP A 114 -1.97 -11.90 -15.31
C ASP A 114 -2.16 -13.18 -14.49
N ASP A 115 -1.84 -13.13 -13.19
CA ASP A 115 -2.09 -14.21 -12.24
C ASP A 115 -3.53 -14.27 -11.74
N LEU A 116 -4.38 -13.30 -12.12
CA LEU A 116 -5.81 -13.41 -11.89
C LEU A 116 -6.38 -14.44 -12.87
N VAL A 117 -6.12 -15.71 -12.60
CA VAL A 117 -6.76 -16.81 -13.30
C VAL A 117 -8.22 -16.83 -12.85
N PRO A 118 -9.22 -16.68 -13.73
CA PRO A 118 -10.58 -17.07 -13.42
C PRO A 118 -10.58 -18.59 -13.29
N SER A 119 -10.25 -19.10 -12.10
CA SER A 119 -10.10 -20.55 -11.92
C SER A 119 -11.42 -21.25 -12.30
N PRO A 120 -11.41 -22.18 -13.28
CA PRO A 120 -12.51 -23.06 -13.59
C PRO A 120 -12.24 -24.43 -12.95
N SER A 121 -12.53 -24.60 -11.64
CA SER A 121 -12.79 -25.93 -11.02
C SER A 121 -13.09 -25.85 -9.51
N PRO A 122 -13.97 -26.75 -8.97
CA PRO A 122 -14.43 -26.75 -7.59
C PRO A 122 -13.46 -27.45 -6.61
N ILE A 123 -13.38 -26.90 -5.38
CA ILE A 123 -13.04 -27.51 -4.08
C ILE A 123 -11.90 -28.55 -4.03
N ALA A 124 -10.78 -28.18 -3.40
CA ALA A 124 -9.98 -29.10 -2.60
C ALA A 124 -9.93 -28.58 -1.15
N SER A 125 -10.39 -29.44 -0.25
CA SER A 125 -10.61 -29.23 1.17
C SER A 125 -9.31 -29.01 1.95
N GLY A 126 -9.33 -28.10 2.95
CA GLY A 126 -8.42 -28.16 4.10
C GLY A 126 -7.28 -27.14 4.18
N ALA A 127 -7.58 -25.87 4.47
CA ALA A 127 -6.69 -24.95 5.22
C ALA A 127 -7.50 -23.76 5.76
N PRO A 128 -7.31 -23.31 7.02
CA PRO A 128 -8.06 -22.18 7.57
C PRO A 128 -7.55 -20.86 6.98
N ALA A 129 -8.45 -20.09 6.36
CA ALA A 129 -8.15 -18.78 5.79
C ALA A 129 -8.41 -17.65 6.82
N PRO A 130 -7.54 -16.62 6.92
CA PRO A 130 -7.75 -15.51 7.84
C PRO A 130 -8.87 -14.55 7.38
N GLN A 131 -9.48 -13.91 8.38
CA GLN A 131 -10.67 -13.05 8.37
C GLN A 131 -10.75 -12.05 7.21
N VAL A 132 -11.91 -11.97 6.56
CA VAL A 132 -12.24 -10.98 5.51
C VAL A 132 -12.53 -9.62 6.15
N SER A 133 -11.89 -8.53 5.68
CA SER A 133 -12.20 -7.16 6.13
C SER A 133 -13.53 -6.69 5.54
N GLN A 134 -14.35 -5.96 6.33
CA GLN A 134 -15.65 -5.43 5.86
C GLN A 134 -15.51 -4.46 4.67
N ASP A 135 -14.31 -3.94 4.43
CA ASP A 135 -14.02 -3.02 3.33
C ASP A 135 -14.03 -3.73 1.96
N LEU A 136 -13.74 -5.04 1.92
CA LEU A 136 -13.89 -5.84 0.71
C LEU A 136 -15.36 -6.11 0.34
N LEU A 137 -16.27 -6.16 1.32
CA LEU A 137 -17.71 -6.24 1.08
C LEU A 137 -18.28 -4.93 0.51
N LYS A 138 -17.79 -3.78 0.98
CA LYS A 138 -18.18 -2.48 0.44
C LYS A 138 -17.60 -2.25 -0.96
N LEU A 139 -16.38 -2.74 -1.21
CA LEU A 139 -15.78 -2.75 -2.54
C LEU A 139 -16.66 -3.56 -3.52
N ARG A 140 -17.14 -4.74 -3.10
CA ARG A 140 -18.05 -5.58 -3.88
C ARG A 140 -19.33 -4.83 -4.31
N GLU A 141 -20.08 -4.26 -3.37
CA GLU A 141 -21.36 -3.57 -3.68
C GLU A 141 -21.16 -2.42 -4.67
N ARG A 142 -20.06 -1.67 -4.53
CA ARG A 142 -19.79 -0.51 -5.38
C ARG A 142 -19.25 -0.87 -6.76
N GLU A 143 -18.36 -1.85 -6.87
CA GLU A 143 -17.81 -2.28 -8.17
C GLU A 143 -18.89 -2.96 -9.02
N MET A 144 -19.88 -3.62 -8.39
CA MET A 144 -21.11 -4.08 -9.06
C MET A 144 -21.94 -2.93 -9.64
N LEU A 145 -22.02 -1.78 -8.94
CA LEU A 145 -22.73 -0.60 -9.44
C LEU A 145 -21.97 0.15 -10.56
N ASN A 146 -20.65 -0.01 -10.63
CA ASN A 146 -19.79 0.64 -11.62
C ASN A 146 -19.43 -0.26 -12.83
N GLY A 147 -19.98 -1.48 -12.91
CA GLY A 147 -19.75 -2.39 -14.03
C GLY A 147 -18.35 -3.03 -14.08
N VAL A 148 -17.62 -3.02 -12.96
CA VAL A 148 -16.28 -3.64 -12.85
C VAL A 148 -16.45 -5.05 -12.30
N GLU A 149 -16.83 -5.97 -13.18
CA GLU A 149 -17.23 -7.35 -12.87
C GLU A 149 -16.17 -8.15 -12.09
N PHE A 150 -14.88 -7.86 -12.28
CA PHE A 150 -13.78 -8.69 -11.77
C PHE A 150 -13.52 -8.59 -10.26
N ALA A 151 -13.77 -7.43 -9.64
CA ALA A 151 -13.61 -7.26 -8.19
C ALA A 151 -14.78 -7.92 -7.42
N ALA A 152 -15.98 -7.91 -8.00
CA ALA A 152 -17.18 -8.54 -7.44
C ALA A 152 -17.06 -10.08 -7.42
N VAL A 153 -16.59 -10.69 -8.52
CA VAL A 153 -16.37 -12.14 -8.62
C VAL A 153 -15.33 -12.66 -7.61
N TYR A 154 -14.33 -11.84 -7.27
CA TYR A 154 -13.34 -12.19 -6.24
C TYR A 154 -13.92 -12.11 -4.82
N ALA A 155 -14.79 -11.13 -4.54
CA ALA A 155 -15.47 -11.01 -3.24
C ALA A 155 -16.51 -12.13 -3.01
N GLU A 156 -17.25 -12.55 -4.05
CA GLU A 156 -18.26 -13.61 -3.96
C GLU A 156 -17.67 -14.99 -3.67
N ARG A 157 -16.52 -15.34 -4.25
CA ARG A 157 -15.84 -16.62 -4.03
C ARG A 157 -15.27 -16.80 -2.62
N ARG A 158 -15.13 -15.70 -1.87
CA ARG A 158 -14.67 -15.71 -0.46
C ARG A 158 -15.86 -15.72 0.53
N LEU A 159 -17.01 -15.16 0.14
CA LEU A 159 -18.27 -15.24 0.91
C LEU A 159 -18.88 -16.65 0.90
N SER A 160 -18.74 -17.41 -0.19
CA SER A 160 -19.27 -18.80 -0.30
C SER A 160 -18.50 -19.86 0.50
N ARG A 161 -17.51 -19.47 1.32
CA ARG A 161 -16.77 -20.34 2.25
C ARG A 161 -17.08 -20.01 3.72
N LEU A 162 -18.06 -19.15 3.98
CA LEU A 162 -18.51 -18.72 5.31
C LEU A 162 -19.91 -19.28 5.66
N GLY A 163 -20.34 -20.33 4.96
CA GLY A 163 -21.52 -21.14 5.29
C GLY A 163 -21.11 -22.59 5.48
#